data_AF-A0A2P6SCB3-F1
#
_entry.id   AF-A0A2P6SCB3-F1
#
_cell.length_a   1.000
_cell.length_b   1.000
_cell.length_c   1.000
_cell.angle_alpha   90.00
_cell.angle_beta   90.00
_cell.angle_gamma   90.00
#
_symmetry.space_group_name_H-M   'P 1'
#
loop_
_entity.id
_entity.type
_entity.pdbx_description
1 polymer ?
#
loop_
_entity_poly.entity_id
_entity_poly.type
_entity_poly.pdbx_seq_one_letter_code
_entity_poly.pdbx_strand_id
1 'polypeptide(L)'
;MVQNMRHQYLGVKQKIRVSKDEFNWKDGENHWENFLKYKEVFGDVELDGKGKRLKKKMKKKKNIWKKKKKKMVLVVMTIIVARNWVKLKLEWRERMVGLQIQHEKQMMQMHAEACQNQLQILGVMARFVCQFFGSMSDGLGGGLGTLPPQILQNLQHPGGLGDKWEAGFQFAF
;
A
#
# COMPACT_ATOMS: atom_id res chain seq x y z
N MET A 1 -8.69 31.19 72.61
CA MET A 1 -7.48 31.91 72.15
C MET A 1 -7.04 31.53 70.74
N VAL A 2 -6.92 30.24 70.37
CA VAL A 2 -6.42 29.80 69.04
C VAL A 2 -7.24 30.33 67.85
N GLN A 3 -8.57 30.45 68.00
CA GLN A 3 -9.46 31.01 66.98
C GLN A 3 -9.10 32.45 66.58
N ASN A 4 -8.72 33.29 67.55
CA ASN A 4 -8.30 34.67 67.32
C ASN A 4 -7.02 34.74 66.48
N MET A 5 -6.04 33.89 66.82
CA MET A 5 -4.76 33.81 66.11
C MET A 5 -4.93 33.34 64.65
N ARG A 6 -5.84 32.38 64.42
CA ARG A 6 -6.17 31.92 63.07
C ARG A 6 -6.86 33.01 62.23
N HIS A 7 -7.73 33.80 62.84
CA HIS A 7 -8.41 34.90 62.16
C HIS A 7 -7.42 35.99 61.74
N GLN A 8 -6.50 36.39 62.63
CA GLN A 8 -5.44 37.34 62.31
C GLN A 8 -4.54 36.82 61.18
N TYR A 9 -4.14 35.56 61.24
CA TYR A 9 -3.35 34.92 60.19
C TYR A 9 -4.04 34.98 58.81
N LEU A 10 -5.34 34.66 58.76
CA LEU A 10 -6.11 34.72 57.51
C LEU A 10 -6.28 36.15 56.99
N GLY A 11 -6.43 37.12 57.89
CA GLY A 11 -6.49 38.54 57.54
C GLY A 11 -5.19 39.04 56.91
N VAL A 12 -4.04 38.69 57.49
CA VAL A 12 -2.71 39.01 56.91
C VAL A 12 -2.52 38.27 55.58
N LYS A 13 -2.91 36.99 55.51
CA LYS A 13 -2.80 36.17 54.29
C LYS A 13 -3.61 36.71 53.12
N GLN A 14 -4.77 37.31 53.37
CA GLN A 14 -5.57 37.97 52.33
C GLN A 14 -4.92 39.26 51.83
N LYS A 15 -4.29 40.04 52.71
CA LYS A 15 -3.62 41.29 52.34
C LYS A 15 -2.41 41.06 51.44
N ILE A 16 -1.67 39.98 51.65
CA ILE A 16 -0.49 39.63 50.84
C ILE A 16 -0.81 38.81 49.59
N ARG A 17 -2.10 38.66 49.25
CA ARG A 17 -2.54 37.85 48.11
C ARG A 17 -2.30 38.61 46.81
N VAL A 18 -1.41 38.08 45.97
CA VAL A 18 -1.09 38.64 44.65
C VAL A 18 -1.98 38.00 43.57
N SER A 19 -2.24 36.70 43.65
CA SER A 19 -3.13 36.00 42.71
C SER A 19 -3.91 34.86 43.38
N LYS A 20 -4.64 34.06 42.59
CA LYS A 20 -5.53 33.01 43.14
C LYS A 20 -4.78 31.99 44.01
N ASP A 21 -3.51 31.73 43.69
CA ASP A 21 -2.62 30.76 44.35
C ASP A 21 -1.23 31.34 44.71
N GLU A 22 -0.99 32.64 44.52
CA GLU A 22 0.31 33.28 44.72
C GLU A 22 0.24 34.39 45.77
N PHE A 23 1.16 34.34 46.73
CA PHE A 23 1.18 35.21 47.91
C PHE A 23 2.59 35.76 48.13
N ASN A 24 2.70 37.05 48.44
CA ASN A 24 3.98 37.69 48.74
C ASN A 24 4.34 37.45 50.22
N TRP A 25 4.94 36.29 50.50
CA TRP A 25 5.27 35.88 51.86
C TRP A 25 6.25 36.82 52.58
N LYS A 26 7.11 37.54 51.84
CA LYS A 26 8.03 38.52 52.42
C LYS A 26 7.28 39.74 52.98
N ASP A 27 6.19 40.13 52.32
CA ASP A 27 5.34 41.23 52.77
C ASP A 27 4.54 40.84 54.03
N GLY A 28 4.27 39.55 54.24
CA GLY A 28 3.55 39.05 55.41
C GLY A 28 4.30 39.21 56.73
N GLU A 29 5.64 39.16 56.70
CA GLU A 29 6.49 39.39 57.86
C GLU A 29 6.43 40.86 58.33
N ASN A 30 6.32 41.80 57.39
CA ASN A 30 6.14 43.22 57.69
C ASN A 30 4.76 43.53 58.28
N HIS A 31 3.75 42.71 58.00
CA HIS A 31 2.39 42.91 58.50
C HIS A 31 2.17 42.28 59.88
N TRP A 32 2.93 41.24 60.24
CA TRP A 32 2.87 40.62 61.56
C TRP A 32 4.13 39.78 61.83
N GLU A 33 4.92 40.14 62.85
CA GLU A 33 6.23 39.53 63.12
C GLU A 33 6.21 38.00 63.28
N ASN A 34 5.12 37.43 63.79
CA ASN A 34 5.01 35.97 63.98
C ASN A 34 4.34 35.26 62.79
N PHE A 35 4.02 35.95 61.70
CA PHE A 35 3.26 35.42 60.57
C PHE A 35 3.87 34.16 59.96
N LEU A 36 5.19 34.12 59.78
CA LEU A 36 5.91 32.95 59.23
C LEU A 36 5.88 31.75 60.17
N LYS A 37 5.95 31.96 61.50
CA LYS A 37 5.84 30.87 62.49
C LYS A 37 4.45 30.21 62.42
N TYR A 38 3.42 31.00 62.17
CA TYR A 38 2.05 30.50 62.03
C TYR A 38 1.74 29.88 60.66
N LYS A 39 2.54 30.17 59.63
CA LYS A 39 2.43 29.51 58.31
C LYS A 39 2.65 28.01 58.40
N GLU A 40 3.59 27.59 59.25
CA GLU A 40 3.89 26.19 59.50
C GLU A 40 2.78 25.51 60.32
N VAL A 41 2.28 26.20 61.35
CA VAL A 41 1.18 25.73 62.21
C VAL A 41 -0.16 25.60 61.47
N PHE A 42 -0.44 26.48 60.52
CA PHE A 42 -1.70 26.47 59.75
C PHE A 42 -1.61 25.76 58.38
N GLY A 43 -0.43 25.26 58.00
CA GLY A 43 -0.31 24.26 56.94
C GLY A 43 -0.25 24.79 55.50
N ASP A 44 0.31 25.97 55.26
CA ASP A 44 0.52 26.47 53.87
C ASP A 44 1.74 25.83 53.15
N VAL A 45 2.42 24.88 53.80
CA VAL A 45 3.48 24.03 53.21
C VAL A 45 2.95 23.08 52.12
N GLU A 46 1.65 22.80 52.09
CA GLU A 46 1.06 21.84 51.14
C GLU A 46 0.99 22.32 49.68
N LEU A 47 1.12 23.63 49.43
CA LEU A 47 0.87 24.21 48.09
C LEU A 47 1.98 23.89 47.07
N ASP A 48 3.25 23.76 47.49
CA ASP A 48 4.36 23.42 46.59
C ASP A 48 4.35 21.93 46.15
N GLY A 49 3.90 21.04 47.04
CA GLY A 49 3.80 19.61 46.75
C GLY A 49 2.74 19.28 45.70
N LYS A 50 1.60 19.98 45.73
CA LYS A 50 0.47 19.76 44.81
C LYS A 50 0.84 20.14 43.36
N GLY A 51 1.52 21.27 43.16
CA GLY A 51 1.98 21.71 41.84
C GLY A 51 3.00 20.76 41.21
N LYS A 52 3.99 20.29 41.98
CA LYS A 52 4.99 19.31 41.54
C LYS A 52 4.35 17.97 41.17
N ARG A 53 3.35 17.53 41.94
CA ARG A 53 2.60 16.27 41.68
C ARG A 53 1.73 16.39 40.43
N LEU A 54 1.10 17.53 40.19
CA LEU A 54 0.30 17.79 39.00
C LEU A 54 1.17 17.83 37.73
N LYS A 55 2.33 18.51 37.77
CA LYS A 55 3.31 18.52 36.69
C LYS A 55 3.82 17.10 36.36
N LYS A 56 4.11 16.28 37.38
CA LYS A 56 4.47 14.86 37.20
C LYS A 56 3.34 14.06 36.53
N LYS A 57 2.08 14.24 36.97
CA LYS A 57 0.90 13.60 36.34
C LYS A 57 0.73 14.01 34.88
N MET A 58 0.88 15.29 34.56
CA MET A 58 0.81 15.79 33.18
C MET A 58 1.93 15.22 32.31
N LYS A 59 3.17 15.20 32.80
CA LYS A 59 4.32 14.62 32.07
C LYS A 59 4.13 13.12 31.82
N LYS A 60 3.62 12.38 32.81
CA LYS A 60 3.26 10.95 32.67
C LYS A 60 2.16 10.75 31.62
N LYS A 61 1.07 11.53 31.67
CA LYS A 61 -0.01 11.50 30.65
C LYS A 61 0.53 11.79 29.25
N LYS A 62 1.39 12.81 29.10
CA LYS A 62 2.01 13.18 27.81
C LYS A 62 2.88 12.05 27.25
N ASN A 63 3.66 11.38 28.10
CA ASN A 63 4.47 10.23 27.68
C ASN A 63 3.60 9.01 27.30
N ILE A 64 2.50 8.75 28.02
CA ILE A 64 1.54 7.69 27.68
C ILE A 64 0.87 7.99 26.34
N TRP A 65 0.42 9.22 26.12
CA TRP A 65 -0.17 9.65 24.85
C TRP A 65 0.82 9.53 23.68
N LYS A 66 2.08 9.96 23.87
CA LYS A 66 3.15 9.75 22.88
C LYS A 66 3.38 8.27 22.58
N LYS A 67 3.45 7.40 23.61
CA LYS A 67 3.59 5.95 23.43
C LYS A 67 2.40 5.34 22.68
N LYS A 68 1.17 5.71 23.05
CA LYS A 68 -0.05 5.27 22.36
C LYS A 68 -0.08 5.71 20.91
N LYS A 69 0.26 6.98 20.63
CA LYS A 69 0.34 7.51 19.26
C LYS A 69 1.38 6.77 18.43
N LYS A 70 2.59 6.55 18.97
CA LYS A 70 3.65 5.78 18.29
C LYS A 70 3.20 4.35 18.01
N LYS A 71 2.53 3.69 18.96
CA LYS A 71 1.98 2.34 18.78
C LYS A 71 0.89 2.32 17.71
N MET A 72 -0.04 3.28 17.71
CA MET A 72 -1.10 3.39 16.70
C MET A 72 -0.52 3.57 15.29
N VAL A 73 0.47 4.46 15.13
CA VAL A 73 1.16 4.66 13.86
C VAL A 73 1.86 3.37 13.40
N LEU A 74 2.53 2.66 14.31
CA LEU A 74 3.17 1.38 13.97
C LEU A 74 2.16 0.34 13.49
N VAL A 75 1.03 0.20 14.20
CA VAL A 75 -0.05 -0.73 13.81
C VAL A 75 -0.62 -0.38 12.44
N VAL A 76 -0.91 0.90 12.19
CA VAL A 76 -1.41 1.36 10.89
C VAL A 76 -0.40 1.09 9.78
N MET A 77 0.89 1.36 10.02
CA MET A 77 1.95 1.10 9.05
C MET A 77 2.04 -0.39 8.72
N THR A 78 2.00 -1.27 9.73
CA THR A 78 2.02 -2.73 9.50
C THR A 78 0.82 -3.20 8.69
N ILE A 79 -0.37 -2.66 8.96
CA ILE A 79 -1.59 -2.99 8.19
C ILE A 79 -1.44 -2.53 6.73
N ILE A 80 -0.94 -1.32 6.49
CA ILE A 80 -0.72 -0.80 5.13
C ILE A 80 0.28 -1.67 4.37
N VAL A 81 1.42 -2.01 4.99
CA VAL A 81 2.43 -2.88 4.39
C VAL A 81 1.84 -4.25 4.06
N ALA A 82 1.07 -4.86 4.98
CA ALA A 82 0.42 -6.14 4.74
C ALA A 82 -0.60 -6.07 3.59
N ARG A 83 -1.42 -5.00 3.52
CA ARG A 83 -2.38 -4.79 2.42
C ARG A 83 -1.69 -4.65 1.08
N ASN A 84 -0.60 -3.89 1.01
CA ASN A 84 0.19 -3.72 -0.21
C ASN A 84 0.83 -5.05 -0.64
N TRP A 85 1.37 -5.81 0.30
CA TRP A 85 1.94 -7.12 0.02
C TRP A 85 0.90 -8.11 -0.53
N VAL A 86 -0.30 -8.15 0.06
CA VAL A 86 -1.41 -8.99 -0.45
C VAL A 86 -1.80 -8.59 -1.86
N LYS A 87 -1.91 -7.29 -2.14
CA LYS A 87 -2.23 -6.79 -3.48
C LYS A 87 -1.20 -7.22 -4.52
N LEU A 88 0.09 -6.99 -4.24
CA LEU A 88 1.18 -7.39 -5.13
C LEU A 88 1.21 -8.91 -5.35
N LYS A 89 0.98 -9.70 -4.31
CA LYS A 89 0.92 -11.16 -4.42
C LYS A 89 -0.18 -11.63 -5.35
N LEU A 90 -1.37 -11.01 -5.30
CA LEU A 90 -2.48 -11.34 -6.20
C LEU A 90 -2.17 -10.93 -7.65
N GLU A 91 -1.64 -9.73 -7.87
CA GLU A 91 -1.25 -9.27 -9.21
C GLU A 91 -0.18 -10.18 -9.85
N TRP A 92 0.83 -10.61 -9.08
CA TRP A 92 1.82 -11.58 -9.54
C TRP A 92 1.19 -12.95 -9.83
N ARG A 93 0.26 -13.41 -8.99
CA ARG A 93 -0.45 -14.67 -9.22
C ARG A 93 -1.30 -14.62 -10.48
N GLU A 94 -2.02 -13.53 -10.72
CA GLU A 94 -2.82 -13.31 -11.92
C GLU A 94 -1.95 -13.26 -13.18
N ARG A 95 -0.81 -12.55 -13.15
CA ARG A 95 0.14 -12.50 -14.27
C ARG A 95 0.68 -13.89 -14.62
N MET A 96 1.07 -14.68 -13.62
CA MET A 96 1.59 -16.03 -13.84
C MET A 96 0.52 -16.97 -14.40
N VAL A 97 -0.71 -16.91 -13.86
CA VAL A 97 -1.83 -17.70 -14.38
C VAL A 97 -2.18 -17.25 -15.81
N GLY A 98 -2.17 -15.96 -16.10
CA GLY A 98 -2.38 -15.42 -17.45
C GLY A 98 -1.34 -15.92 -18.45
N LEU A 99 -0.07 -15.93 -18.05
CA LEU A 99 1.03 -16.47 -18.86
C LEU A 99 0.88 -17.98 -19.10
N GLN A 100 0.47 -18.73 -18.07
CA GLN A 100 0.21 -20.16 -18.18
C GLN A 100 -0.94 -20.45 -19.16
N ILE A 101 -2.06 -19.72 -19.04
CA ILE A 101 -3.20 -19.85 -19.96
C ILE A 101 -2.79 -19.51 -21.40
N GLN A 102 -1.94 -18.48 -21.60
CA GLN A 102 -1.40 -18.16 -22.93
C GLN A 102 -0.57 -19.30 -23.51
N HIS A 103 0.32 -19.88 -22.71
CA HIS A 103 1.12 -21.02 -23.14
C HIS A 103 0.25 -22.25 -23.46
N GLU A 104 -0.73 -22.56 -22.62
CA GLU A 104 -1.70 -23.65 -22.88
C GLU A 104 -2.50 -23.39 -24.16
N LYS A 105 -2.93 -22.14 -24.40
CA LYS A 105 -3.62 -21.75 -25.64
C LYS A 105 -2.73 -21.89 -26.87
N GLN A 106 -1.48 -21.44 -26.80
CA GLN A 106 -0.52 -21.57 -27.90
C GLN A 106 -0.25 -23.05 -28.23
N MET A 107 -0.11 -23.89 -27.21
CA MET A 107 0.04 -25.34 -27.37
C MET A 107 -1.19 -25.98 -28.02
N MET A 108 -2.40 -25.55 -27.62
CA MET A 108 -3.65 -26.06 -28.18
C MET A 108 -3.89 -25.58 -29.62
N GLN A 109 -3.50 -24.33 -29.92
CA GLN A 109 -3.59 -23.75 -31.26
C GLN A 109 -2.60 -24.44 -32.24
N MET A 110 -1.37 -24.68 -31.80
CA MET A 110 -0.39 -25.44 -32.58
C MET A 110 -0.90 -26.86 -32.89
N HIS A 111 -1.55 -27.52 -31.93
CA HIS A 111 -2.11 -28.85 -32.12
C HIS A 111 -3.29 -28.85 -33.12
N ALA A 112 -4.13 -27.81 -33.09
CA ALA A 112 -5.23 -27.65 -34.04
C ALA A 112 -4.70 -27.43 -35.47
N GLU A 113 -3.67 -26.60 -35.65
CA GLU A 113 -3.05 -26.32 -36.95
C GLU A 113 -2.35 -27.57 -37.54
N ALA A 114 -1.68 -28.37 -36.70
CA ALA A 114 -1.05 -29.63 -37.14
C ALA A 114 -2.06 -30.67 -37.65
N CYS A 115 -3.22 -30.80 -36.97
CA CYS A 115 -4.31 -31.69 -37.39
C CYS A 115 -4.98 -31.20 -38.70
N GLN A 116 -5.17 -29.89 -38.83
CA GLN A 116 -5.73 -29.26 -40.03
C GLN A 116 -4.84 -29.53 -41.26
N ASN A 117 -3.52 -29.42 -41.10
CA ASN A 117 -2.56 -29.70 -42.17
C ASN A 117 -2.56 -31.18 -42.59
N GLN A 118 -2.66 -32.12 -41.62
CA GLN A 118 -2.77 -33.55 -41.94
C GLN A 118 -4.06 -33.90 -42.70
N LEU A 119 -5.20 -33.34 -42.29
CA LEU A 119 -6.47 -33.55 -42.98
C LEU A 119 -6.50 -32.90 -44.37
N GLN A 120 -5.83 -31.77 -44.57
CA GLN A 120 -5.65 -31.17 -45.88
C GLN A 120 -4.84 -32.08 -46.83
N ILE A 121 -3.69 -32.58 -46.38
CA ILE A 121 -2.86 -33.51 -47.18
C ILE A 121 -3.64 -34.79 -47.48
N LEU A 122 -4.32 -35.35 -46.47
CA LEU A 122 -5.15 -36.54 -46.65
C LEU A 122 -6.28 -36.29 -47.66
N GLY A 123 -6.93 -35.12 -47.61
CA GLY A 123 -7.99 -34.75 -48.55
C GLY A 123 -7.48 -34.53 -49.98
N VAL A 124 -6.30 -33.95 -50.16
CA VAL A 124 -5.64 -33.81 -51.48
C VAL A 124 -5.27 -35.18 -52.03
N MET A 125 -4.68 -36.06 -51.20
CA MET A 125 -4.33 -37.43 -51.59
C MET A 125 -5.57 -38.27 -51.91
N ALA A 126 -6.66 -38.11 -51.16
CA ALA A 126 -7.92 -38.77 -51.45
C ALA A 126 -8.50 -38.34 -52.81
N ARG A 127 -8.45 -37.04 -53.14
CA ARG A 127 -8.84 -36.56 -54.49
C ARG A 127 -7.94 -37.11 -55.58
N PHE A 128 -6.63 -37.17 -55.34
CA PHE A 128 -5.67 -37.74 -56.29
C PHE A 128 -5.95 -39.23 -56.55
N VAL A 129 -6.18 -40.02 -55.50
CA VAL A 129 -6.55 -41.44 -55.61
C VAL A 129 -7.89 -41.62 -56.30
N CYS A 130 -8.91 -40.81 -55.99
CA CYS A 130 -10.20 -40.88 -56.69
C CYS A 130 -10.10 -40.48 -58.17
N GLN A 131 -9.24 -39.53 -58.53
CA GLN A 131 -8.99 -39.19 -59.94
C GLN A 131 -8.19 -40.28 -60.66
N PHE A 132 -7.22 -40.90 -59.98
CA PHE A 132 -6.33 -41.91 -60.56
C PHE A 132 -6.99 -43.29 -60.68
N PHE A 133 -7.80 -43.70 -59.70
CA PHE A 133 -8.48 -44.99 -59.67
C PHE A 133 -9.97 -44.92 -60.06
N GLY A 134 -10.66 -43.79 -59.82
CA GLY A 134 -12.05 -43.60 -60.26
C GLY A 134 -12.19 -43.37 -61.78
N SER A 135 -11.12 -42.95 -62.46
CA SER A 135 -11.10 -42.91 -63.92
C SER A 135 -10.83 -44.28 -64.57
N MET A 136 -10.59 -45.33 -63.77
CA MET A 136 -10.37 -46.70 -64.25
C MET A 136 -11.63 -47.57 -64.19
N SER A 137 -12.70 -47.15 -63.49
CA SER A 137 -13.97 -47.89 -63.49
C SER A 137 -15.00 -47.38 -64.47
N ASP A 138 -15.14 -46.07 -64.72
CA ASP A 138 -16.21 -45.56 -65.58
C ASP A 138 -15.65 -44.56 -66.61
N GLY A 139 -15.42 -45.05 -67.83
CA GLY A 139 -14.92 -44.22 -68.93
C GLY A 139 -15.96 -43.21 -69.42
N LEU A 140 -15.61 -41.92 -69.43
CA LEU A 140 -15.83 -40.92 -70.50
C LEU A 140 -15.52 -39.50 -69.99
N GLY A 141 -14.66 -38.76 -70.71
CA GLY A 141 -14.52 -37.30 -70.66
C GLY A 141 -13.67 -36.78 -69.49
N GLY A 142 -12.48 -36.21 -69.67
CA GLY A 142 -12.13 -35.16 -70.64
C GLY A 142 -12.31 -33.79 -69.98
N GLY A 143 -11.21 -33.06 -69.72
CA GLY A 143 -11.27 -31.62 -69.46
C GLY A 143 -10.47 -31.11 -68.28
N LEU A 144 -9.34 -30.48 -68.60
CA LEU A 144 -8.63 -29.43 -67.85
C LEU A 144 -9.59 -28.57 -66.97
N GLY A 145 -9.36 -28.49 -65.66
CA GLY A 145 -10.24 -27.70 -64.78
C GLY A 145 -9.61 -27.26 -63.46
N THR A 146 -9.26 -25.98 -63.41
CA THR A 146 -9.14 -25.08 -62.24
C THR A 146 -8.05 -25.34 -61.20
N LEU A 147 -6.84 -24.84 -61.50
CA LEU A 147 -5.95 -24.33 -60.46
C LEU A 147 -6.69 -23.23 -59.66
N PRO A 148 -6.79 -23.35 -58.32
CA PRO A 148 -7.43 -22.33 -57.49
C PRO A 148 -6.51 -21.12 -57.29
N PRO A 149 -7.00 -19.86 -57.34
CA PRO A 149 -6.16 -18.65 -57.28
C PRO A 149 -5.47 -18.39 -55.92
N GLN A 150 -5.69 -19.22 -54.90
CA GLN A 150 -5.16 -19.02 -53.54
C GLN A 150 -3.65 -19.32 -53.38
N ILE A 151 -3.01 -20.05 -54.31
CA ILE A 151 -1.59 -20.42 -54.17
C ILE A 151 -0.65 -19.28 -54.61
N LEU A 152 -1.15 -18.27 -55.33
CA LEU A 152 -0.34 -17.13 -55.77
C LEU A 152 -0.23 -16.01 -54.74
N GLN A 153 -1.09 -15.96 -53.72
CA GLN A 153 -1.08 -14.88 -52.71
C GLN A 153 -0.04 -15.07 -51.60
N ASN A 154 0.45 -16.29 -51.34
CA ASN A 154 1.40 -16.55 -50.26
C ASN A 154 2.87 -16.29 -50.63
N LEU A 155 3.19 -15.96 -51.89
CA LEU A 155 4.54 -15.55 -52.27
C LEU A 155 4.80 -14.04 -52.13
N GLN A 156 3.77 -13.24 -51.81
CA GLN A 156 3.91 -11.80 -51.56
C GLN A 156 4.24 -11.54 -50.08
N HIS A 157 5.37 -12.07 -49.61
CA HIS A 157 6.00 -11.51 -48.42
C HIS A 157 6.70 -10.19 -48.78
N PRO A 158 6.54 -9.12 -47.99
CA PRO A 158 7.37 -7.92 -48.10
C PRO A 158 8.78 -8.25 -47.60
N GLY A 159 9.60 -8.78 -48.51
CA GLY A 159 11.05 -8.95 -48.32
C GLY A 159 11.81 -7.70 -48.78
N GLY A 160 11.53 -6.56 -48.15
CA GLY A 160 12.33 -5.34 -48.30
C GLY A 160 13.47 -5.34 -47.30
N LEU A 161 14.60 -5.88 -47.72
CA LEU A 161 15.91 -5.77 -47.07
C LEU A 161 16.40 -4.31 -47.18
N GLY A 162 16.64 -3.62 -46.06
CA GLY A 162 17.27 -2.30 -46.07
C GLY A 162 17.18 -1.50 -44.75
N ASP A 163 18.21 -1.64 -43.90
CA ASP A 163 18.83 -0.58 -43.08
C ASP A 163 17.95 0.54 -42.47
N LYS A 164 17.46 0.37 -41.22
CA LYS A 164 17.16 1.53 -40.33
C LYS A 164 16.95 1.28 -38.82
N TRP A 165 17.64 0.31 -38.21
CA TRP A 165 17.56 0.10 -36.75
C TRP A 165 18.76 0.66 -35.95
N GLU A 166 19.77 1.22 -36.62
CA GLU A 166 20.81 2.05 -35.97
C GLU A 166 20.35 3.52 -35.87
N ALA A 167 19.37 3.81 -35.02
CA ALA A 167 19.14 5.16 -34.49
C ALA A 167 18.10 5.08 -33.36
N GLY A 168 18.51 4.59 -32.19
CA GLY A 168 17.59 4.51 -31.05
C GLY A 168 18.18 4.01 -29.72
N PHE A 169 19.39 3.45 -29.72
CA PHE A 169 20.10 3.05 -28.51
C PHE A 169 21.09 4.13 -28.03
N GLN A 170 20.63 5.36 -27.86
CA GLN A 170 21.41 6.41 -27.18
C GLN A 170 20.68 7.04 -25.99
N PHE A 171 19.94 6.23 -25.22
CA PHE A 171 19.57 6.59 -23.85
C PHE A 171 19.59 5.35 -22.96
N ALA A 172 20.77 5.02 -22.44
CA ALA A 172 20.93 4.26 -21.21
C ALA A 172 22.26 4.64 -20.55
N PHE A 173 22.13 5.33 -19.41
CA PHE A 173 23.15 5.83 -18.46
C PHE A 173 23.89 7.12 -18.81
#